data_AF-A0A352N3U5-F1
#
_entry.id   AF-A0A352N3U5-F1
#
_cell.length_a   1.000
_cell.length_b   1.000
_cell.length_c   1.000
_cell.angle_alpha   90.00
_cell.angle_beta   90.00
_cell.angle_gamma   90.00
#
_symmetry.space_group_name_H-M   'P 1'
#
loop_
_entity.id
_entity.type
_entity.pdbx_description
1 polymer ?
#
loop_
_entity_poly.entity_id
_entity_poly.type
_entity_poly.pdbx_seq_one_letter_code
_entity_poly.pdbx_strand_id
1 'polypeptide(L)'
;MDKIDWLILNELSDDFESMNQIYPLEKAMQAKRRDIIDRIEILIQKGLIKLLNDVDFDKETLLAEPENYPGTEFWFGLTEKGAGAFEKHAKKFDGSEIDWSGSYCIHRDFSDQTGYVEGTSEKVCLSSLSSILDDDEWIIDMTSLKHSDIPGFQAKYYKYLSGGHRIDFRIKKK
;
A
#
# COMPACT_ATOMS: atom_id res chain seq x y z
N MET A 1 13.81 0.57 -16.54
CA MET A 1 12.81 1.34 -15.79
C MET A 1 12.97 2.79 -16.17
N ASP A 2 11.95 3.35 -16.81
CA ASP A 2 11.86 4.78 -17.10
C ASP A 2 11.00 5.49 -16.03
N LYS A 3 10.73 6.79 -16.22
CA LYS A 3 9.93 7.57 -15.26
C LYS A 3 8.46 7.10 -15.21
N ILE A 4 7.91 6.63 -16.32
CA ILE A 4 6.53 6.16 -16.41
C ILE A 4 6.38 4.88 -15.60
N ASP A 5 7.28 3.91 -15.83
CA ASP A 5 7.34 2.67 -15.04
C ASP A 5 7.39 2.99 -13.54
N TRP A 6 8.25 3.93 -13.14
CA TRP A 6 8.42 4.28 -11.73
C TRP A 6 7.19 4.97 -11.14
N LEU A 7 6.52 5.86 -11.89
CA LEU A 7 5.29 6.51 -11.45
C LEU A 7 4.17 5.49 -11.25
N ILE A 8 4.03 4.49 -12.13
CA ILE A 8 3.08 3.39 -11.91
C ILE A 8 3.41 2.67 -10.59
N LEU A 9 4.67 2.34 -10.32
CA LEU A 9 5.04 1.70 -9.06
C LEU A 9 4.79 2.61 -7.83
N ASN A 10 4.93 3.93 -7.99
CA ASN A 10 4.65 4.90 -6.95
C ASN A 10 3.16 4.95 -6.59
N GLU A 11 2.27 4.97 -7.59
CA GLU A 11 0.81 4.91 -7.34
C GLU A 11 0.41 3.61 -6.62
N LEU A 12 1.13 2.51 -6.87
CA LEU A 12 0.89 1.23 -6.21
C LEU A 12 1.62 1.08 -4.87
N SER A 13 2.39 2.08 -4.43
CA SER A 13 3.26 1.89 -3.26
C SER A 13 2.49 1.86 -1.93
N ASP A 14 1.24 2.32 -1.89
CA ASP A 14 0.48 2.42 -0.65
C ASP A 14 -0.30 1.14 -0.30
N ASP A 15 -1.13 0.65 -1.21
CA ASP A 15 -1.92 -0.59 -1.09
C ASP A 15 -2.07 -1.28 -2.46
N PHE A 16 -2.91 -2.31 -2.54
CA PHE A 16 -3.47 -2.78 -3.80
C PHE A 16 -4.41 -1.73 -4.36
N GLU A 17 -4.16 -1.29 -5.59
CA GLU A 17 -4.92 -0.22 -6.22
C GLU A 17 -5.55 -0.66 -7.53
N SER A 18 -6.68 -0.04 -7.83
CA SER A 18 -7.33 -0.17 -9.12
C SER A 18 -6.70 0.76 -10.17
N MET A 19 -7.14 0.66 -11.42
CA MET A 19 -6.75 1.64 -12.44
C MET A 19 -7.16 3.08 -12.11
N ASN A 20 -8.10 3.33 -11.20
CA ASN A 20 -8.53 4.68 -10.85
C ASN A 20 -7.41 5.53 -10.24
N GLN A 21 -6.45 4.89 -9.56
CA GLN A 21 -5.26 5.54 -9.01
C GLN A 21 -4.20 5.78 -10.08
N ILE A 22 -4.15 4.92 -11.10
CA ILE A 22 -3.13 4.97 -12.16
C ILE A 22 -3.56 5.92 -13.30
N TYR A 23 -4.84 5.99 -13.65
CA TYR A 23 -5.36 6.81 -14.77
C TYR A 23 -5.04 8.31 -14.70
N PRO A 24 -4.96 8.96 -13.52
CA PRO A 24 -4.46 10.33 -13.41
C PRO A 24 -3.08 10.54 -14.06
N LEU A 25 -2.24 9.50 -14.16
CA LEU A 25 -0.95 9.55 -14.87
C LEU A 25 -1.09 9.81 -16.37
N GLU A 26 -2.19 9.41 -17.01
CA GLU A 26 -2.44 9.69 -18.44
C GLU A 26 -2.39 11.21 -18.70
N LYS A 27 -3.09 11.98 -17.87
CA LYS A 27 -3.12 13.44 -17.95
C LYS A 27 -1.80 14.05 -17.52
N ALA A 28 -1.21 13.58 -16.41
CA ALA A 28 0.04 14.12 -15.87
C ALA A 28 1.21 13.96 -16.84
N MET A 29 1.23 12.89 -17.64
CA MET A 29 2.33 12.55 -18.55
C MET A 29 1.99 12.75 -20.02
N GLN A 30 0.78 13.18 -20.35
CA GLN A 30 0.26 13.25 -21.73
C GLN A 30 0.41 11.90 -22.45
N ALA A 31 0.22 10.79 -21.72
CA ALA A 31 0.32 9.44 -22.22
C ALA A 31 -1.07 8.90 -22.58
N LYS A 32 -1.16 7.99 -23.56
CA LYS A 32 -2.43 7.33 -23.87
C LYS A 32 -2.67 6.19 -22.90
N ARG A 33 -3.93 5.93 -22.53
CA ARG A 33 -4.35 4.76 -21.76
C ARG A 33 -3.67 3.46 -22.18
N ARG A 34 -3.68 3.17 -23.48
CA ARG A 34 -3.07 1.93 -24.01
C ARG A 34 -1.59 1.84 -23.66
N ASP A 35 -0.85 2.93 -23.72
CA ASP A 35 0.58 2.95 -23.38
C ASP A 35 0.79 2.65 -21.88
N ILE A 36 -0.11 3.11 -21.00
CA ILE A 36 -0.09 2.81 -19.57
C ILE A 36 -0.40 1.33 -19.31
N ILE A 37 -1.45 0.79 -19.94
CA ILE A 37 -1.82 -0.62 -19.79
C ILE A 37 -0.71 -1.54 -20.33
N ASP A 38 -0.10 -1.20 -21.47
CA ASP A 38 1.05 -1.91 -22.03
C ASP A 38 2.23 -1.92 -21.03
N ARG A 39 2.45 -0.81 -20.34
CA ARG A 39 3.48 -0.71 -19.29
C ARG A 39 3.14 -1.58 -18.08
N ILE A 40 1.90 -1.59 -17.62
CA ILE A 40 1.43 -2.47 -16.53
C ILE A 40 1.66 -3.94 -16.90
N GLU A 41 1.26 -4.36 -18.11
CA GLU A 41 1.49 -5.71 -18.63
C GLU A 41 2.98 -6.10 -18.57
N ILE A 42 3.87 -5.22 -19.05
CA ILE A 42 5.31 -5.43 -19.00
C ILE A 42 5.83 -5.52 -17.56
N LEU A 43 5.31 -4.70 -16.64
CA LEU A 43 5.71 -4.71 -15.23
C LEU A 43 5.24 -5.99 -14.51
N ILE A 44 4.07 -6.53 -14.87
CA ILE A 44 3.59 -7.84 -14.41
C ILE A 44 4.50 -8.95 -14.94
N GLN A 45 4.80 -8.97 -16.23
CA GLN A 45 5.70 -9.97 -16.84
C GLN A 45 7.12 -9.94 -16.24
N LYS A 46 7.59 -8.76 -15.82
CA LYS A 46 8.88 -8.60 -15.11
C LYS A 46 8.82 -9.02 -13.65
N GLY A 47 7.64 -9.38 -13.13
CA GLY A 47 7.40 -9.71 -11.73
C GLY A 47 7.64 -8.53 -10.81
N LEU A 48 7.30 -7.31 -11.24
CA LEU A 48 7.36 -6.09 -10.41
C LEU A 48 5.98 -5.78 -9.81
N ILE A 49 4.92 -6.03 -10.57
CA ILE A 49 3.53 -5.90 -10.15
C ILE A 49 2.89 -7.29 -10.12
N LYS A 50 1.94 -7.50 -9.22
CA LYS A 50 1.05 -8.67 -9.13
C LYS A 50 -0.40 -8.21 -9.08
N LEU A 51 -1.32 -9.10 -9.48
CA LEU A 51 -2.75 -8.90 -9.23
C LEU A 51 -3.14 -9.50 -7.88
N LEU A 52 -4.16 -8.93 -7.26
CA LEU A 52 -4.86 -9.53 -6.13
C LEU A 52 -5.70 -10.72 -6.63
N ASN A 53 -5.87 -11.73 -5.78
CA ASN A 53 -6.74 -12.90 -6.03
C ASN A 53 -6.39 -13.77 -7.25
N ASP A 54 -5.14 -13.72 -7.73
CA ASP A 54 -4.64 -14.56 -8.84
C ASP A 54 -5.50 -14.48 -10.13
N VAL A 55 -6.10 -13.31 -10.38
CA VAL A 55 -6.84 -13.05 -11.63
C VAL A 55 -5.88 -12.96 -12.82
N ASP A 56 -6.23 -13.58 -13.94
CA ASP A 56 -5.48 -13.48 -15.19
C ASP A 56 -5.61 -12.07 -15.77
N PHE A 57 -4.47 -11.43 -16.07
CA PHE A 57 -4.48 -10.09 -16.65
C PHE A 57 -5.09 -10.10 -18.06
N ASP A 58 -6.19 -9.38 -18.24
CA ASP A 58 -6.80 -9.14 -19.55
C ASP A 58 -6.77 -7.66 -19.92
N LYS A 59 -5.86 -7.35 -20.83
CA LYS A 59 -5.64 -6.03 -21.39
C LYS A 59 -6.85 -5.46 -22.13
N GLU A 60 -7.56 -6.27 -22.90
CA GLU A 60 -8.67 -5.77 -23.71
C GLU A 60 -9.88 -5.44 -22.82
N THR A 61 -10.07 -6.19 -21.72
CA THR A 61 -11.03 -5.83 -20.68
C THR A 61 -10.71 -4.47 -20.07
N LEU A 62 -9.47 -4.24 -19.62
CA LEU A 62 -9.04 -2.94 -19.06
C LEU A 62 -9.19 -1.78 -20.06
N LEU A 63 -8.92 -2.02 -21.35
CA LEU A 63 -9.07 -1.00 -22.39
C LEU A 63 -10.54 -0.62 -22.63
N ALA A 64 -11.46 -1.57 -22.45
CA ALA A 64 -12.90 -1.36 -22.60
C ALA A 64 -13.55 -0.67 -21.39
N GLU A 65 -12.87 -0.61 -20.23
CA GLU A 65 -13.40 0.02 -19.04
C GLU A 65 -13.64 1.53 -19.24
N PRO A 66 -14.78 2.07 -18.78
CA PRO A 66 -14.99 3.52 -18.80
C PRO A 66 -14.02 4.23 -17.84
N GLU A 67 -13.71 5.50 -18.12
CA GLU A 67 -12.97 6.36 -17.18
C GLU A 67 -13.66 6.38 -15.80
N ASN A 68 -12.87 6.21 -14.73
CA ASN A 68 -13.33 6.20 -13.34
C ASN A 68 -14.28 5.05 -12.99
N TYR A 69 -14.12 3.88 -13.61
CA TYR A 69 -14.92 2.69 -13.29
C TYR A 69 -14.55 2.16 -11.89
N PRO A 70 -15.46 2.21 -10.90
CA PRO A 70 -15.15 1.80 -9.53
C PRO A 70 -15.19 0.27 -9.32
N GLY A 71 -15.59 -0.50 -10.34
CA GLY A 71 -15.89 -1.93 -10.24
C GLY A 71 -14.89 -2.85 -10.93
N THR A 72 -13.67 -2.40 -11.21
CA THR A 72 -12.67 -3.27 -11.86
C THR A 72 -12.31 -4.45 -10.97
N GLU A 73 -12.16 -5.63 -11.59
CA GLU A 73 -11.65 -6.82 -10.92
C GLU A 73 -10.12 -6.79 -10.77
N PHE A 74 -9.44 -5.90 -11.50
CA PHE A 74 -8.00 -5.81 -11.51
C PHE A 74 -7.49 -4.87 -10.42
N TRP A 75 -7.01 -5.48 -9.34
CA TRP A 75 -6.34 -4.80 -8.23
C TRP A 75 -4.85 -5.12 -8.27
N PHE A 76 -4.03 -4.09 -8.45
CA PHE A 76 -2.59 -4.22 -8.67
C PHE A 76 -1.82 -3.89 -7.40
N GLY A 77 -0.80 -4.68 -7.11
CA GLY A 77 0.15 -4.36 -6.06
C GLY A 77 1.59 -4.65 -6.47
N LEU A 78 2.54 -3.96 -5.86
CA LEU A 78 3.95 -4.26 -5.88
C LEU A 78 4.26 -5.66 -5.32
N THR A 79 5.18 -6.33 -5.99
CA THR A 79 5.92 -7.44 -5.40
C THR A 79 7.10 -6.89 -4.58
N GLU A 80 7.78 -7.74 -3.82
CA GLU A 80 9.05 -7.36 -3.15
C GLU A 80 10.08 -6.82 -4.16
N LYS A 81 10.16 -7.44 -5.35
CA LYS A 81 11.03 -6.99 -6.44
C LYS A 81 10.59 -5.62 -6.99
N GLY A 82 9.28 -5.39 -7.11
CA GLY A 82 8.70 -4.11 -7.49
C GLY A 82 9.03 -3.00 -6.51
N ALA A 83 8.87 -3.26 -5.23
CA ALA A 83 9.22 -2.36 -4.14
C ALA A 83 10.70 -1.98 -4.14
N GLY A 84 11.58 -2.96 -4.28
CA GLY A 84 13.02 -2.70 -4.40
C GLY A 84 13.35 -1.85 -5.62
N ALA A 85 12.62 -2.02 -6.73
CA ALA A 85 12.80 -1.19 -7.92
C ALA A 85 12.27 0.23 -7.74
N PHE A 86 11.13 0.40 -7.07
CA PHE A 86 10.57 1.69 -6.68
C PHE A 86 11.56 2.48 -5.80
N GLU A 87 12.00 1.88 -4.69
CA GLU A 87 12.96 2.50 -3.75
C GLU A 87 14.28 2.88 -4.43
N LYS A 88 14.85 1.95 -5.21
CA LYS A 88 16.13 2.15 -5.91
C LYS A 88 16.13 3.37 -6.83
N HIS A 89 14.98 3.74 -7.39
CA HIS A 89 14.87 4.83 -8.35
C HIS A 89 14.20 6.09 -7.79
N ALA A 90 13.75 6.09 -6.53
CA ALA A 90 13.09 7.23 -5.90
C ALA A 90 13.93 8.51 -6.02
N LYS A 91 15.20 8.48 -5.61
CA LYS A 91 16.10 9.64 -5.69
C LYS A 91 16.26 10.19 -7.10
N LYS A 92 16.20 9.32 -8.12
CA LYS A 92 16.34 9.71 -9.51
C LYS A 92 15.09 10.42 -10.04
N PHE A 93 13.90 9.96 -9.65
CA PHE A 93 12.64 10.39 -10.26
C PHE A 93 11.82 11.34 -9.40
N ASP A 94 11.99 11.28 -8.08
CA ASP A 94 11.33 12.11 -7.06
C ASP A 94 12.29 13.10 -6.37
N GLY A 95 13.61 12.88 -6.49
CA GLY A 95 14.63 13.72 -5.88
C GLY A 95 14.89 13.43 -4.39
N SER A 96 14.16 12.48 -3.80
CA SER A 96 14.34 12.04 -2.42
C SER A 96 14.46 10.51 -2.31
N GLU A 97 15.12 10.03 -1.25
CA GLU A 97 15.09 8.60 -0.89
C GLU A 97 13.81 8.31 -0.11
N ILE A 98 13.29 7.08 -0.22
CA ILE A 98 12.09 6.70 0.52
C ILE A 98 12.41 6.63 2.01
N ASP A 99 11.72 7.45 2.79
CA ASP A 99 11.84 7.47 4.24
C ASP A 99 10.82 6.52 4.88
N TRP A 100 11.32 5.41 5.43
CA TRP A 100 10.52 4.42 6.15
C TRP A 100 10.39 4.71 7.65
N SER A 101 11.01 5.78 8.15
CA SER A 101 11.10 6.05 9.59
C SER A 101 9.73 6.28 10.25
N GLY A 102 8.72 6.68 9.48
CA GLY A 102 7.34 6.89 9.94
C GLY A 102 6.41 5.71 9.69
N SER A 103 6.89 4.58 9.19
CA SER A 103 6.03 3.50 8.72
C SER A 103 5.42 2.66 9.85
N TYR A 104 4.17 2.26 9.65
CA TYR A 104 3.41 1.43 10.58
C TYR A 104 2.41 0.57 9.81
N CYS A 105 1.90 -0.47 10.46
CA CYS A 105 0.70 -1.20 10.05
C CYS A 105 -0.24 -1.37 11.24
N ILE A 106 -1.54 -1.44 10.98
CA ILE A 106 -2.57 -1.67 12.01
C ILE A 106 -3.41 -2.87 11.64
N HIS A 107 -3.72 -3.69 12.65
CA HIS A 107 -4.64 -4.80 12.55
C HIS A 107 -5.75 -4.66 13.59
N ARG A 108 -6.98 -4.98 13.20
CA ARG A 108 -8.18 -4.91 14.04
C ARG A 108 -8.99 -6.17 13.84
N ASP A 109 -9.30 -6.85 14.93
CA ASP A 109 -10.23 -7.98 14.99
C ASP A 109 -11.46 -7.57 15.81
N PHE A 110 -12.54 -7.24 15.09
CA PHE A 110 -13.82 -6.85 15.69
C PHE A 110 -14.55 -8.00 16.37
N SER A 111 -14.24 -9.25 16.01
CA SER A 111 -14.87 -10.43 16.62
C SER A 111 -14.30 -10.70 18.01
N ASP A 112 -12.97 -10.63 18.14
CA ASP A 112 -12.25 -10.84 19.41
C ASP A 112 -12.06 -9.54 20.20
N GLN A 113 -12.47 -8.40 19.63
CA GLN A 113 -12.34 -7.07 20.23
C GLN A 113 -10.89 -6.72 20.59
N THR A 114 -9.96 -7.13 19.73
CA THR A 114 -8.54 -6.88 19.89
C THR A 114 -7.95 -6.26 18.63
N GLY A 115 -6.76 -5.73 18.75
CA GLY A 115 -5.99 -5.23 17.63
C GLY A 115 -4.56 -4.96 18.06
N TYR A 116 -3.74 -4.64 17.08
CA TYR A 116 -2.37 -4.22 17.32
C TYR A 116 -1.93 -3.24 16.25
N VAL A 117 -1.00 -2.35 16.63
CA VAL A 117 -0.22 -1.55 15.69
C VAL A 117 1.22 -2.02 15.77
N GLU A 118 1.88 -2.14 14.63
CA GLU A 118 3.33 -2.32 14.55
C GLU A 118 3.95 -1.13 13.84
N GLY A 119 5.13 -0.70 14.27
CA GLY A 119 5.79 0.46 13.69
C GLY A 119 7.28 0.51 14.01
N THR A 120 7.97 1.40 13.32
CA THR A 120 9.43 1.64 13.47
C THR A 120 9.83 2.19 14.84
N SER A 121 8.90 2.80 15.57
CA SER A 121 9.10 3.29 16.93
C SER A 121 7.80 3.19 17.74
N GLU A 122 7.90 3.12 19.06
CA GLU A 122 6.75 3.23 19.95
C GLU A 122 5.96 4.53 19.69
N LYS A 123 6.67 5.64 19.44
CA LYS A 123 6.07 6.94 19.11
C LYS A 123 5.22 6.87 17.84
N VAL A 124 5.74 6.25 16.78
CA VAL A 124 5.00 6.04 15.52
C VAL A 124 3.73 5.21 15.78
N CYS A 125 3.84 4.14 16.58
CA CYS A 125 2.69 3.33 16.94
C CYS A 125 1.60 4.16 17.65
N LEU A 126 1.97 4.88 18.71
CA LEU A 126 1.04 5.71 19.48
C LEU A 126 0.41 6.83 18.64
N SER A 127 1.20 7.49 17.77
CA SER A 127 0.69 8.51 16.87
C SER A 127 -0.34 7.95 15.89
N SER A 128 -0.10 6.77 15.32
CA SER A 128 -1.05 6.16 14.38
C SER A 128 -2.40 5.78 15.03
N LEU A 129 -2.38 5.33 16.30
CA LEU A 129 -3.61 5.05 17.05
C LEU A 129 -4.47 6.31 17.20
N SER A 130 -3.84 7.48 17.42
CA SER A 130 -4.56 8.74 17.58
C SER A 130 -5.24 9.24 16.30
N SER A 131 -4.70 8.89 15.11
CA SER A 131 -5.27 9.27 13.82
C SER A 131 -6.43 8.39 13.35
N ILE A 132 -6.64 7.22 13.98
CA ILE A 132 -7.62 6.20 13.56
C ILE A 132 -8.86 6.20 14.47
N LEU A 133 -8.88 7.09 15.47
CA LEU A 133 -10.05 7.33 16.33
C LEU A 133 -11.14 8.07 15.57
N ASP A 134 -11.91 7.36 14.74
CA ASP A 134 -13.37 7.46 14.65
C ASP A 134 -13.89 6.59 13.50
N ASP A 135 -14.12 5.31 13.81
CA ASP A 135 -15.22 4.57 13.17
C ASP A 135 -16.49 4.87 13.99
N ASP A 136 -17.66 4.94 13.36
CA ASP A 136 -18.89 5.39 14.02
C ASP A 136 -19.39 4.43 15.12
N GLU A 137 -18.88 3.19 15.15
CA GLU A 137 -19.33 2.14 16.08
C GLU A 137 -18.29 1.68 17.11
N TRP A 138 -16.98 1.87 16.88
CA TRP A 138 -15.93 1.26 17.69
C TRP A 138 -14.86 2.26 18.13
N ILE A 139 -14.36 2.11 19.36
CA ILE A 139 -13.23 2.89 19.89
C ILE A 139 -12.15 1.99 20.46
N ILE A 140 -10.92 2.50 20.45
CA ILE A 140 -9.77 1.86 21.09
C ILE A 140 -9.83 2.14 22.59
N ASP A 141 -9.71 1.09 23.41
CA ASP A 141 -9.54 1.23 24.85
C ASP A 141 -8.09 1.60 25.17
N MET A 142 -7.83 2.90 25.27
CA MET A 142 -6.50 3.44 25.56
C MET A 142 -5.91 2.97 26.91
N THR A 143 -6.72 2.38 27.80
CA THR A 143 -6.21 1.81 29.07
C THR A 143 -5.65 0.39 28.91
N SER A 144 -5.87 -0.23 27.75
CA SER A 144 -5.50 -1.63 27.48
C SER A 144 -4.16 -1.78 26.75
N LEU A 145 -3.49 -0.68 26.42
CA LEU A 145 -2.28 -0.68 25.59
C LEU A 145 -1.15 -1.49 26.22
N LYS A 146 -0.56 -2.38 25.44
CA LYS A 146 0.63 -3.14 25.84
C LYS A 146 1.70 -3.03 24.78
N HIS A 147 2.87 -2.55 25.19
CA HIS A 147 4.03 -2.40 24.31
C HIS A 147 4.90 -3.66 24.34
N SER A 148 5.48 -4.00 23.19
CA SER A 148 6.55 -4.97 23.05
C SER A 148 7.49 -4.62 21.89
N ASP A 149 8.73 -5.09 21.97
CA ASP A 149 9.66 -5.07 20.84
C ASP A 149 9.50 -6.34 20.00
N ILE A 150 9.56 -6.19 18.68
CA ILE A 150 9.36 -7.28 17.72
C ILE A 150 10.56 -7.40 16.76
N PRO A 151 10.83 -8.60 16.20
CA PRO A 151 11.93 -8.81 15.25
C PRO A 151 11.79 -8.00 13.95
N GLY A 152 10.60 -7.48 13.66
CA GLY A 152 10.26 -6.70 12.50
C GLY A 152 8.79 -6.83 12.16
N PHE A 153 8.34 -6.06 11.17
CA PHE A 153 6.95 -6.00 10.78
C PHE A 153 6.80 -5.67 9.30
N GLN A 154 5.60 -5.87 8.80
CA GLN A 154 5.26 -5.62 7.41
C GLN A 154 4.55 -4.27 7.27
N ALA A 155 5.33 -3.20 7.06
CA ALA A 155 4.82 -1.83 6.93
C ALA A 155 3.87 -1.63 5.73
N LYS A 156 4.09 -2.41 4.67
CA LYS A 156 3.31 -2.46 3.44
C LYS A 156 3.22 -3.91 2.98
N TYR A 157 2.23 -4.26 2.16
CA TYR A 157 2.00 -5.64 1.68
C TYR A 157 3.19 -6.30 0.95
N TYR A 158 4.27 -5.57 0.68
CA TYR A 158 5.50 -6.02 0.03
C TYR A 158 6.80 -5.72 0.79
N LYS A 159 6.75 -4.95 1.90
CA LYS A 159 7.96 -4.45 2.58
C LYS A 159 8.00 -4.93 4.03
N TYR A 160 8.99 -5.77 4.32
CA TYR A 160 9.36 -6.11 5.69
C TYR A 160 10.45 -5.16 6.19
N LEU A 161 10.25 -4.59 7.38
CA LEU A 161 11.24 -3.79 8.09
C LEU A 161 11.76 -4.59 9.27
N SER A 162 13.08 -4.71 9.38
CA SER A 162 13.75 -5.38 10.50
C SER A 162 13.72 -4.53 11.75
N GLY A 163 13.40 -5.15 12.88
CA GLY A 163 13.15 -4.45 14.14
C GLY A 163 11.85 -3.66 14.11
N GLY A 164 11.26 -3.46 15.28
CA GLY A 164 10.06 -2.66 15.41
C GLY A 164 9.47 -2.76 16.80
N HIS A 165 8.34 -2.10 16.95
CA HIS A 165 7.56 -2.10 18.17
C HIS A 165 6.13 -2.50 17.84
N ARG A 166 5.49 -3.20 18.76
CA ARG A 166 4.07 -3.52 18.69
C ARG A 166 3.36 -2.91 19.89
N ILE A 167 2.19 -2.31 19.65
CA ILE A 167 1.24 -1.93 20.68
C ILE A 167 -0.04 -2.73 20.47
N ASP A 168 -0.28 -3.70 21.34
CA ASP A 168 -1.54 -4.43 21.40
C ASP A 168 -2.59 -3.60 22.16
N PHE A 169 -3.85 -3.68 21.72
CA PHE A 169 -4.97 -2.96 22.32
C PHE A 169 -6.27 -3.74 22.24
N ARG A 170 -7.24 -3.36 23.06
CA ARG A 170 -8.63 -3.76 22.95
C ARG A 170 -9.43 -2.69 22.23
N ILE A 171 -10.46 -3.12 21.53
CA ILE A 171 -11.50 -2.25 20.97
C ILE A 171 -12.82 -2.50 21.69
N LYS A 172 -13.68 -1.51 21.76
CA LYS A 172 -15.01 -1.61 22.37
C LYS A 172 -16.02 -0.85 21.53
N LYS A 173 -17.27 -1.27 21.57
CA LYS A 173 -18.35 -0.50 20.96
C LYS A 173 -18.52 0.84 21.68
N LYS A 174 -18.84 1.90 20.91
CA LYS A 174 -19.23 3.21 21.44
C LYS A 174 -20.45 3.10 22.34
#